data_AF-A0A928AFZ5-F1
#
_entry.id   AF-A0A928AFZ5-F1
#
_cell.length_a   1.000
_cell.length_b   1.000
_cell.length_c   1.000
_cell.angle_alpha   90.00
_cell.angle_beta   90.00
_cell.angle_gamma   90.00
#
_symmetry.space_group_name_H-M   'P 1'
#
loop_
_entity.id
_entity.type
_entity.pdbx_description
1 polymer ?
#
loop_
_entity_poly.entity_id
_entity_poly.type
_entity_poly.pdbx_seq_one_letter_code
_entity_poly.pdbx_strand_id
1 'polypeptide(L)'
;MKKRVFLTGATGVMGSAGLAELFAKKDKFDITVLVRDSKRNRQKLAKYGDEIRIVWGDLMNYDDVLNATSGADYVLHVGGMVSPSADYKPKSVLRVNVTAAENIVKAVKAQPNSDDIKVVYIGSVAQTGDRREPLHWGRTGDPIFPSMFDYYAISKCRAERIFAESGLKHWVSLRQSGILYPAILKNMDPIMFHVPIRGVLEWATVEDSGRLLANVCGDDVPEEFWCKFYNIGSGAEYRLTNYDFECYLLNSINCPAPEKIFDVKWFATHNFHGQYYFDSDKLEEYLHFRANTPVGEYFAQMASTLPWFYSLAKIAPAWLLKPVMRYIASDKIFGTLDWLKTNNEERIKAYFGSRKEREAIGSWAEMSDIHLAGEEEAERLSHGYDESKPLAELDIEDMHQAAAFRGGKCLSDKMTKGDLSTKLEWECAFGHRFEASPALILLGGHWCEKCMPAPWHFDEEAKRNPFLAQVWNKMRPDGDGEQSYGTATPEDYK
;
A
#
# COMPACT_ATOMS: atom_id res chain seq x y z
N MET A 1 2.85 28.20 20.35
CA MET A 1 2.90 26.99 21.20
C MET A 1 3.35 25.84 20.32
N LYS A 2 4.13 24.89 20.82
CA LYS A 2 4.50 23.73 20.01
C LYS A 2 3.30 22.80 19.83
N LYS A 3 3.21 22.15 18.67
CA LYS A 3 2.22 21.10 18.41
C LYS A 3 2.72 19.77 18.95
N ARG A 4 1.85 19.04 19.64
CA ARG A 4 2.14 17.73 20.22
C ARG A 4 1.86 16.65 19.19
N VAL A 5 2.89 15.95 18.75
CA VAL A 5 2.82 14.94 17.69
C VAL A 5 3.08 13.55 18.29
N PHE A 6 2.08 12.68 18.23
CA PHE A 6 2.25 11.26 18.56
C PHE A 6 2.54 10.46 17.27
N LEU A 7 3.76 9.90 17.17
CA LEU A 7 4.20 9.07 16.05
C LEU A 7 4.34 7.60 16.46
N THR A 8 3.59 6.73 15.79
CA THR A 8 3.77 5.27 15.87
C THR A 8 4.74 4.78 14.79
N GLY A 9 5.40 3.64 15.00
CA GLY A 9 6.28 3.07 13.98
C GLY A 9 7.60 3.84 13.77
N ALA A 10 7.99 4.69 14.72
CA ALA A 10 9.15 5.58 14.64
C ALA A 10 10.51 4.89 14.40
N THR A 11 10.60 3.56 14.59
CA THR A 11 11.83 2.79 14.32
C THR A 11 11.78 1.98 13.02
N GLY A 12 10.67 2.05 12.26
CA GLY A 12 10.54 1.51 10.90
C GLY A 12 11.16 2.43 9.84
N VAL A 13 11.11 2.02 8.57
CA VAL A 13 11.75 2.77 7.45
C VAL A 13 11.17 4.18 7.35
N MET A 14 9.90 4.31 6.97
CA MET A 14 9.20 5.60 6.86
C MET A 14 9.17 6.37 8.19
N GLY A 15 8.80 5.70 9.28
CA GLY A 15 8.66 6.35 10.58
C GLY A 15 9.97 6.92 11.13
N SER A 16 11.12 6.31 10.82
CA SER A 16 12.43 6.86 11.24
C SER A 16 12.84 8.10 10.45
N ALA A 17 12.48 8.17 9.16
CA ALA A 17 12.66 9.37 8.35
C ALA A 17 11.71 10.49 8.81
N GLY A 18 10.44 10.17 9.05
CA GLY A 18 9.47 11.12 9.61
C GLY A 18 9.88 11.66 10.98
N LEU A 19 10.40 10.80 11.87
CA LEU A 19 10.93 11.24 13.17
C LEU A 19 12.13 12.19 12.99
N ALA A 20 13.02 11.92 12.03
CA ALA A 20 14.14 12.81 11.74
C ALA A 20 13.68 14.19 11.26
N GLU A 21 12.68 14.26 10.37
CA GLU A 21 12.09 15.50 9.87
C GLU A 21 11.35 16.29 10.96
N LEU A 22 10.54 15.62 11.79
CA LEU A 22 9.89 16.23 12.94
C LEU A 22 10.93 16.79 13.94
N PHE A 23 11.99 16.02 14.22
CA PHE A 23 13.04 16.41 15.15
C PHE A 23 13.89 17.57 14.64
N ALA A 24 14.12 17.65 13.32
CA ALA A 24 14.77 18.82 12.70
C ALA A 24 13.96 20.11 12.92
N LYS A 25 12.64 19.99 13.16
CA LYS A 25 11.69 21.06 13.47
C LYS A 25 11.22 21.02 14.93
N LYS A 26 12.06 20.54 15.87
CA LYS A 26 11.73 20.37 17.30
C LYS A 26 11.39 21.67 18.05
N ASP A 27 11.69 22.83 17.47
CA ASP A 27 11.22 24.13 17.94
C ASP A 27 9.71 24.32 17.72
N LYS A 28 9.11 23.60 16.76
CA LYS A 28 7.68 23.60 16.44
C LYS A 28 6.91 22.42 17.02
N PHE A 29 7.59 21.30 17.29
CA PHE A 29 6.94 20.05 17.70
C PHE A 29 7.43 19.53 19.05
N ASP A 30 6.48 19.07 19.87
CA ASP A 30 6.74 18.21 21.02
C ASP A 30 6.38 16.77 20.64
N ILE A 31 7.39 15.90 20.54
CA ILE A 31 7.26 14.61 19.87
C ILE A 31 7.12 13.50 20.92
N THR A 32 6.08 12.69 20.78
CA THR A 32 5.90 11.43 21.52
C THR A 32 5.99 10.25 20.56
N VAL A 33 6.72 9.21 20.92
CA VAL A 33 6.79 7.95 20.16
C VAL A 33 6.42 6.76 21.02
N LEU A 34 5.68 5.80 20.45
CA LEU A 34 5.39 4.51 21.06
C LEU A 34 6.21 3.43 20.38
N VAL A 35 7.11 2.78 21.13
CA VAL A 35 8.07 1.83 20.58
C VAL A 35 8.25 0.63 21.51
N ARG A 36 8.29 -0.59 20.96
CA ARG A 36 8.57 -1.80 21.73
C ARG A 36 9.94 -1.75 22.39
N ASP A 37 10.02 -2.14 23.65
CA ASP A 37 11.29 -2.17 24.36
C ASP A 37 12.20 -3.27 23.81
N SER A 38 13.33 -2.85 23.23
CA SER A 38 14.39 -3.75 22.81
C SER A 38 15.71 -3.02 22.74
N LYS A 39 16.83 -3.74 22.90
CA LYS A 39 18.19 -3.18 22.76
C LYS A 39 18.37 -2.43 21.43
N ARG A 40 17.84 -2.98 20.33
CA ARG A 40 17.90 -2.36 18.99
C ARG A 40 17.13 -1.03 18.95
N ASN A 41 15.93 -0.99 19.51
CA ASN A 41 15.12 0.24 19.51
C ASN A 41 15.72 1.30 20.43
N ARG A 42 16.23 0.93 21.60
CA ARG A 42 16.96 1.83 22.49
C ARG A 42 18.18 2.45 21.80
N GLN A 43 18.96 1.65 21.08
CA GLN A 43 20.09 2.16 20.28
C GLN A 43 19.66 3.13 19.19
N LYS A 44 18.59 2.82 18.45
CA LYS A 44 18.06 3.70 17.40
C LYS A 44 17.60 5.06 17.93
N LEU A 45 17.03 5.08 19.14
CA LEU A 45 16.44 6.29 19.73
C LEU A 45 17.41 7.06 20.63
N ALA A 46 18.56 6.48 21.02
CA ALA A 46 19.53 7.11 21.92
C ALA A 46 19.99 8.50 21.46
N LYS A 47 20.06 8.73 20.14
CA LYS A 47 20.45 10.02 19.55
C LYS A 47 19.47 11.18 19.82
N TYR A 48 18.22 10.89 20.20
CA TYR A 48 17.21 11.90 20.51
C TYR A 48 17.18 12.27 22.00
N GLY A 49 17.79 11.45 22.87
CA GLY A 49 17.86 11.71 24.32
C GLY A 49 16.49 12.02 24.94
N ASP A 50 16.48 13.01 25.83
CA ASP A 50 15.27 13.48 26.54
C ASP A 50 14.51 14.56 25.75
N GLU A 51 14.89 14.85 24.51
CA GLU A 51 14.22 15.86 23.67
C GLU A 51 12.92 15.33 23.04
N ILE A 52 12.68 14.01 23.09
CA ILE A 52 11.42 13.39 22.71
C ILE A 52 10.89 12.52 23.85
N ARG A 53 9.57 12.42 23.97
CA ARG A 53 8.95 11.48 24.91
C ARG A 53 8.87 10.10 24.30
N ILE A 54 9.51 9.12 24.94
CA ILE A 54 9.46 7.71 24.51
C ILE A 54 8.54 6.94 25.45
N VAL A 55 7.45 6.41 24.90
CA VAL A 55 6.61 5.41 25.57
C VAL A 55 7.10 4.03 25.13
N TRP A 56 7.64 3.26 26.07
CA TRP A 56 8.05 1.88 25.84
C TRP A 56 6.85 0.96 26.02
N GLY A 57 6.31 0.44 24.92
CA GLY A 57 5.06 -0.32 24.94
C GLY A 57 4.72 -0.98 23.59
N ASP A 58 3.50 -1.51 23.46
CA ASP A 58 3.02 -2.20 22.26
C ASP A 58 1.71 -1.60 21.73
N LEU A 59 1.56 -1.52 20.41
CA LEU A 59 0.35 -1.00 19.76
C LEU A 59 -0.90 -1.88 20.01
N MET A 60 -0.71 -3.16 20.35
CA MET A 60 -1.79 -4.05 20.76
C MET A 60 -2.26 -3.79 22.20
N ASN A 61 -1.50 -3.05 23.01
CA ASN A 61 -1.90 -2.68 24.36
C ASN A 61 -2.59 -1.29 24.33
N TYR A 62 -3.87 -1.27 24.69
CA TYR A 62 -4.66 -0.04 24.69
C TYR A 62 -4.12 1.03 25.65
N ASP A 63 -3.67 0.66 26.85
CA ASP A 63 -3.19 1.60 27.86
C ASP A 63 -1.87 2.27 27.44
N ASP A 64 -0.99 1.52 26.77
CA ASP A 64 0.23 2.07 26.18
C ASP A 64 -0.10 3.11 25.10
N VAL A 65 -1.07 2.81 24.24
CA VAL A 65 -1.55 3.72 23.17
C VAL A 65 -2.23 4.95 23.77
N LEU A 66 -3.07 4.78 24.80
CA LEU A 66 -3.74 5.88 25.49
C LEU A 66 -2.74 6.83 26.16
N ASN A 67 -1.73 6.27 26.84
CA ASN A 67 -0.64 7.02 27.45
C ASN A 67 0.15 7.84 26.42
N ALA A 68 0.45 7.26 25.26
CA ALA A 68 1.17 7.93 24.18
C ALA A 68 0.33 8.98 23.44
N THR A 69 -0.99 8.78 23.35
CA THR A 69 -1.94 9.71 22.71
C THR A 69 -2.30 10.90 23.60
N SER A 70 -1.99 10.84 24.90
CA SER A 70 -2.41 11.82 25.90
C SER A 70 -1.97 13.24 25.54
N GLY A 71 -2.94 14.10 25.22
CA GLY A 71 -2.70 15.46 24.79
C GLY A 71 -2.03 15.58 23.42
N ALA A 72 -2.22 14.63 22.50
CA ALA A 72 -1.78 14.83 21.13
C ALA A 72 -2.65 15.90 20.43
N ASP A 73 -2.03 16.68 19.54
CA ASP A 73 -2.73 17.50 18.54
C ASP A 73 -2.75 16.77 17.19
N TYR A 74 -1.70 15.99 16.91
CA TYR A 74 -1.57 15.12 15.74
C TYR A 74 -1.24 13.69 16.15
N VAL A 75 -1.88 12.71 15.50
CA VAL A 75 -1.52 11.29 15.59
C VAL A 75 -1.12 10.78 14.22
N LEU A 76 0.17 10.42 14.08
CA LEU A 76 0.73 9.84 12.87
C LEU A 76 0.83 8.32 13.02
N HIS A 77 -0.16 7.61 12.48
CA HIS A 77 -0.21 6.15 12.53
C HIS A 77 0.52 5.49 11.35
N VAL A 78 1.85 5.39 11.47
CA VAL A 78 2.74 4.70 10.51
C VAL A 78 3.00 3.23 10.92
N GLY A 79 2.90 2.93 12.21
CA GLY A 79 3.27 1.63 12.77
C GLY A 79 2.38 0.48 12.32
N GLY A 80 3.01 -0.59 11.84
CA GLY A 80 2.32 -1.83 11.48
C GLY A 80 3.31 -2.94 11.15
N MET A 81 2.80 -4.14 11.00
CA MET A 81 3.51 -5.29 10.46
C MET A 81 3.43 -5.26 8.93
N VAL A 82 4.59 -5.36 8.27
CA VAL A 82 4.78 -5.24 6.81
C VAL A 82 5.58 -6.43 6.27
N SER A 83 5.55 -6.62 4.95
CA SER A 83 6.36 -7.60 4.24
C SER A 83 7.88 -7.37 4.42
N PRO A 84 8.71 -8.42 4.39
CA PRO A 84 8.34 -9.82 4.13
C PRO A 84 7.71 -10.52 5.35
N SER A 85 7.86 -9.98 6.57
CA SER A 85 7.38 -10.67 7.78
C SER A 85 5.86 -10.89 7.80
N ALA A 86 5.09 -10.01 7.16
CA ALA A 86 3.64 -10.16 7.01
C ALA A 86 3.25 -11.42 6.23
N ASP A 87 4.01 -11.74 5.17
CA ASP A 87 3.74 -12.86 4.26
C ASP A 87 3.88 -14.19 4.98
N TYR A 88 4.91 -14.32 5.83
CA TYR A 88 5.12 -15.53 6.65
C TYR A 88 4.16 -15.64 7.85
N LYS A 89 3.40 -14.59 8.20
CA LYS A 89 2.56 -14.57 9.42
C LYS A 89 1.19 -13.92 9.19
N PRO A 90 0.33 -14.50 8.32
CA PRO A 90 -0.94 -13.91 7.89
C PRO A 90 -1.92 -13.62 9.05
N LYS A 91 -2.07 -14.56 10.00
CA LYS A 91 -2.88 -14.33 11.23
C LYS A 91 -2.35 -13.16 12.06
N SER A 92 -1.03 -13.05 12.18
CA SER A 92 -0.39 -12.03 13.01
C SER A 92 -0.51 -10.64 12.38
N VAL A 93 -0.30 -10.50 11.07
CA VAL A 93 -0.40 -9.18 10.41
C VAL A 93 -1.82 -8.62 10.49
N LEU A 94 -2.84 -9.46 10.28
CA LEU A 94 -4.24 -9.07 10.48
C LEU A 94 -4.48 -8.63 11.92
N ARG A 95 -4.10 -9.45 12.90
CA ARG A 95 -4.32 -9.13 14.32
C ARG A 95 -3.63 -7.84 14.72
N VAL A 96 -2.34 -7.68 14.40
CA VAL A 96 -1.53 -6.53 14.81
C VAL A 96 -2.06 -5.25 14.19
N ASN A 97 -2.24 -5.21 12.87
CA ASN A 97 -2.58 -3.97 12.17
C ASN A 97 -4.01 -3.51 12.47
N VAL A 98 -4.96 -4.45 12.57
CA VAL A 98 -6.36 -4.14 12.88
C VAL A 98 -6.50 -3.69 14.34
N THR A 99 -5.93 -4.45 15.29
CA THR A 99 -5.99 -4.08 16.73
C THR A 99 -5.30 -2.73 16.99
N ALA A 100 -4.18 -2.46 16.30
CA ALA A 100 -3.50 -1.16 16.43
C ALA A 100 -4.39 0.00 15.97
N ALA A 101 -5.07 -0.13 14.82
CA ALA A 101 -5.99 0.87 14.32
C ALA A 101 -7.17 1.11 15.30
N GLU A 102 -7.77 0.03 15.82
CA GLU A 102 -8.85 0.10 16.82
C GLU A 102 -8.39 0.83 18.09
N ASN A 103 -7.21 0.47 18.61
CA ASN A 103 -6.64 1.09 19.81
C ASN A 103 -6.36 2.57 19.61
N ILE A 104 -5.82 2.97 18.45
CA ILE A 104 -5.56 4.38 18.12
C ILE A 104 -6.86 5.17 18.10
N VAL A 105 -7.87 4.73 17.34
CA VAL A 105 -9.17 5.42 17.26
C VAL A 105 -9.81 5.52 18.63
N LYS A 106 -9.79 4.43 19.41
CA LYS A 106 -10.33 4.42 20.77
C LYS A 106 -9.59 5.39 21.70
N ALA A 107 -8.26 5.45 21.62
CA ALA A 107 -7.44 6.34 22.45
C ALA A 107 -7.63 7.82 22.09
N VAL A 108 -7.77 8.15 20.80
CA VAL A 108 -8.08 9.50 20.33
C VAL A 108 -9.45 9.95 20.84
N LYS A 109 -10.48 9.11 20.69
CA LYS A 109 -11.84 9.41 21.21
C LYS A 109 -11.90 9.58 22.72
N ALA A 110 -11.00 8.94 23.46
CA ALA A 110 -10.91 9.09 24.91
C ALA A 110 -10.26 10.42 25.35
N GLN A 111 -9.66 11.19 24.42
CA GLN A 111 -9.07 12.49 24.75
C GLN A 111 -10.15 13.56 24.92
N PRO A 112 -9.96 14.51 25.86
CA PRO A 112 -10.88 15.62 26.06
C PRO A 112 -10.98 16.55 24.83
N ASN A 113 -9.94 16.63 24.02
CA ASN A 113 -9.86 17.42 22.78
C ASN A 113 -10.04 16.57 21.52
N SER A 114 -10.71 15.41 21.60
CA SER A 114 -10.79 14.42 20.52
C SER A 114 -11.23 14.97 19.17
N ASP A 115 -12.15 15.94 19.16
CA ASP A 115 -12.64 16.63 17.94
C ASP A 115 -11.54 17.45 17.22
N ASP A 116 -10.55 17.95 17.95
CA ASP A 116 -9.46 18.78 17.43
C ASP A 116 -8.24 17.95 16.99
N ILE A 117 -8.20 16.65 17.34
CA ILE A 117 -7.05 15.78 17.03
C ILE A 117 -7.08 15.39 15.56
N LYS A 118 -5.98 15.69 14.86
CA LYS A 118 -5.76 15.34 13.46
C LYS A 118 -5.06 13.99 13.35
N VAL A 119 -5.74 13.00 12.77
CA VAL A 119 -5.23 11.62 12.64
C VAL A 119 -4.82 11.33 11.21
N VAL A 120 -3.56 10.93 11.03
CA VAL A 120 -3.00 10.52 9.73
C VAL A 120 -2.74 9.03 9.77
N TYR A 121 -3.46 8.27 8.96
CA TYR A 121 -3.24 6.85 8.77
C TYR A 121 -2.41 6.60 7.51
N ILE A 122 -1.40 5.74 7.62
CA ILE A 122 -0.63 5.29 6.45
C ILE A 122 -1.21 3.98 5.91
N GLY A 123 -1.96 4.09 4.81
CA GLY A 123 -2.46 2.97 4.00
C GLY A 123 -1.38 2.38 3.09
N SER A 124 -1.78 1.70 2.02
CA SER A 124 -0.83 1.14 1.05
C SER A 124 -1.44 0.99 -0.34
N VAL A 125 -0.61 1.15 -1.38
CA VAL A 125 -0.95 0.74 -2.75
C VAL A 125 -1.37 -0.73 -2.84
N ALA A 126 -0.92 -1.58 -1.92
CA ALA A 126 -1.32 -2.99 -1.87
C ALA A 126 -2.84 -3.21 -1.80
N GLN A 127 -3.58 -2.22 -1.30
CA GLN A 127 -5.04 -2.28 -1.21
C GLN A 127 -5.74 -2.30 -2.59
N THR A 128 -5.14 -1.69 -3.62
CA THR A 128 -5.69 -1.67 -4.98
C THR A 128 -5.26 -2.86 -5.82
N GLY A 129 -4.48 -3.79 -5.27
CA GLY A 129 -4.11 -5.03 -5.94
C GLY A 129 -3.35 -4.82 -7.26
N ASP A 130 -3.46 -5.81 -8.13
CA ASP A 130 -2.72 -5.90 -9.39
C ASP A 130 -3.28 -5.00 -10.50
N ARG A 131 -2.46 -4.06 -10.99
CA ARG A 131 -2.81 -3.17 -12.10
C ARG A 131 -1.77 -3.29 -13.20
N ARG A 132 -2.19 -3.85 -14.33
CA ARG A 132 -1.35 -4.01 -15.51
C ARG A 132 -1.94 -3.23 -16.67
N GLU A 133 -1.11 -2.94 -17.64
CA GLU A 133 -1.52 -2.31 -18.89
C GLU A 133 -2.74 -3.02 -19.51
N PRO A 134 -3.76 -2.27 -19.98
CA PRO A 134 -3.86 -0.79 -20.04
C PRO A 134 -4.42 -0.11 -18.78
N LEU A 135 -4.63 -0.85 -17.68
CA LEU A 135 -5.20 -0.37 -16.41
C LEU A 135 -4.15 -0.01 -15.35
N HIS A 136 -2.89 0.19 -15.75
CA HIS A 136 -1.76 0.43 -14.86
C HIS A 136 -1.79 1.80 -14.18
N TRP A 137 -2.71 2.69 -14.58
CA TRP A 137 -2.97 3.95 -13.92
C TRP A 137 -4.21 3.85 -13.05
N GLY A 138 -4.13 4.35 -11.82
CA GLY A 138 -5.26 4.38 -10.90
C GLY A 138 -5.36 5.69 -10.12
N ARG A 139 -6.45 5.81 -9.36
CA ARG A 139 -6.71 6.94 -8.44
C ARG A 139 -7.45 6.49 -7.20
N THR A 140 -7.52 7.37 -6.21
CA THR A 140 -8.45 7.23 -5.09
C THR A 140 -9.88 7.05 -5.60
N GLY A 141 -10.66 6.22 -4.91
CA GLY A 141 -12.00 5.81 -5.36
C GLY A 141 -12.03 4.57 -6.26
N ASP A 142 -10.91 4.16 -6.86
CA ASP A 142 -10.83 2.92 -7.65
C ASP A 142 -11.06 1.67 -6.79
N PRO A 143 -11.47 0.53 -7.40
CA PRO A 143 -11.79 -0.68 -6.66
C PRO A 143 -10.65 -1.15 -5.73
N ILE A 144 -10.99 -1.42 -4.48
CA ILE A 144 -10.12 -2.07 -3.51
C ILE A 144 -10.27 -3.58 -3.64
N PHE A 145 -9.23 -4.25 -4.12
CA PHE A 145 -9.20 -5.71 -4.30
C PHE A 145 -7.78 -6.23 -4.02
N PRO A 146 -7.44 -6.50 -2.75
CA PRO A 146 -6.17 -7.09 -2.37
C PRO A 146 -5.82 -8.34 -3.20
N SER A 147 -4.59 -8.42 -3.72
CA SER A 147 -4.08 -9.58 -4.44
C SER A 147 -4.29 -10.87 -3.63
N MET A 148 -4.47 -11.98 -4.33
CA MET A 148 -4.61 -13.30 -3.70
C MET A 148 -3.37 -13.59 -2.86
N PHE A 149 -3.59 -14.09 -1.64
CA PHE A 149 -2.59 -14.34 -0.60
C PHE A 149 -1.95 -13.11 0.05
N ASP A 150 -2.34 -11.88 -0.32
CA ASP A 150 -1.81 -10.65 0.28
C ASP A 150 -2.60 -10.26 1.56
N TYR A 151 -2.29 -10.94 2.66
CA TYR A 151 -2.88 -10.64 3.98
C TYR A 151 -2.45 -9.27 4.53
N TYR A 152 -1.32 -8.74 4.06
CA TYR A 152 -0.89 -7.39 4.40
C TYR A 152 -1.87 -6.36 3.82
N ALA A 153 -2.21 -6.46 2.54
CA ALA A 153 -3.20 -5.62 1.88
C ALA A 153 -4.57 -5.71 2.56
N ILE A 154 -5.04 -6.92 2.91
CA ILE A 154 -6.30 -7.09 3.66
C ILE A 154 -6.24 -6.35 5.00
N SER A 155 -5.12 -6.46 5.72
CA SER A 155 -4.95 -5.78 7.01
C SER A 155 -5.01 -4.25 6.87
N LYS A 156 -4.46 -3.71 5.77
CA LYS A 156 -4.50 -2.28 5.45
C LYS A 156 -5.90 -1.82 5.05
N CYS A 157 -6.64 -2.62 4.28
CA CYS A 157 -8.05 -2.32 3.96
C CYS A 157 -8.91 -2.23 5.23
N ARG A 158 -8.77 -3.19 6.15
CA ARG A 158 -9.53 -3.20 7.41
C ARG A 158 -9.17 -2.03 8.32
N ALA A 159 -7.88 -1.75 8.46
CA ALA A 159 -7.41 -0.62 9.26
C ALA A 159 -7.85 0.74 8.65
N GLU A 160 -7.77 0.92 7.33
CA GLU A 160 -8.25 2.13 6.66
C GLU A 160 -9.74 2.38 6.92
N ARG A 161 -10.57 1.32 6.82
CA ARG A 161 -11.99 1.39 7.17
C ARG A 161 -12.21 1.83 8.63
N ILE A 162 -11.41 1.33 9.58
CA ILE A 162 -11.53 1.72 11.00
C ILE A 162 -11.34 3.23 11.19
N PHE A 163 -10.37 3.84 10.49
CA PHE A 163 -10.16 5.28 10.55
C PHE A 163 -11.27 6.05 9.84
N ALA A 164 -11.62 5.66 8.61
CA ALA A 164 -12.65 6.35 7.82
C ALA A 164 -14.03 6.32 8.49
N GLU A 165 -14.38 5.20 9.12
CA GLU A 165 -15.67 4.97 9.78
C GLU A 165 -15.64 5.30 11.28
N SER A 166 -14.56 5.92 11.74
CA SER A 166 -14.36 6.26 13.15
C SER A 166 -15.31 7.34 13.63
N GLY A 167 -15.78 8.23 12.76
CA GLY A 167 -16.51 9.43 13.16
C GLY A 167 -15.62 10.50 13.82
N LEU A 168 -14.29 10.39 13.71
CA LEU A 168 -13.38 11.49 14.03
C LEU A 168 -13.60 12.64 13.04
N LYS A 169 -13.52 13.88 13.51
CA LYS A 169 -13.68 15.07 12.65
C LYS A 169 -12.52 15.31 11.70
N HIS A 170 -11.32 14.89 12.10
CA HIS A 170 -10.11 15.05 11.29
C HIS A 170 -9.34 13.74 11.19
N TRP A 171 -9.60 12.97 10.14
CA TRP A 171 -8.79 11.82 9.76
C TRP A 171 -8.36 11.93 8.30
N VAL A 172 -7.25 11.32 7.92
CA VAL A 172 -6.86 11.18 6.52
C VAL A 172 -6.17 9.83 6.32
N SER A 173 -6.42 9.18 5.18
CA SER A 173 -5.67 8.00 4.78
C SER A 173 -4.72 8.31 3.63
N LEU A 174 -3.43 8.12 3.86
CA LEU A 174 -2.38 8.33 2.89
C LEU A 174 -1.82 6.98 2.46
N ARG A 175 -2.16 6.54 1.24
CA ARG A 175 -1.79 5.24 0.69
C ARG A 175 -0.36 5.27 0.19
N GLN A 176 0.54 4.76 1.01
CA GLN A 176 1.96 4.68 0.71
C GLN A 176 2.22 3.72 -0.45
N SER A 177 2.84 4.23 -1.51
CA SER A 177 3.41 3.40 -2.58
C SER A 177 4.71 2.72 -2.12
N GLY A 178 5.30 1.88 -2.96
CA GLY A 178 6.62 1.27 -2.73
C GLY A 178 7.65 2.33 -2.34
N ILE A 179 8.38 2.08 -1.24
CA ILE A 179 9.37 3.02 -0.71
C ILE A 179 10.74 2.65 -1.28
N LEU A 180 11.40 3.58 -1.96
CA LEU A 180 12.83 3.49 -2.26
C LEU A 180 13.64 3.93 -1.04
N TYR A 181 14.57 3.08 -0.62
CA TYR A 181 15.47 3.35 0.51
C TYR A 181 16.74 2.51 0.35
N PRO A 182 17.88 2.96 0.90
CA PRO A 182 19.17 2.29 0.71
C PRO A 182 19.23 0.79 1.01
N ALA A 183 18.51 0.30 2.02
CA ALA A 183 18.57 -1.09 2.43
C ALA A 183 17.75 -2.04 1.54
N ILE A 184 16.98 -1.53 0.57
CA ILE A 184 16.32 -2.38 -0.45
C ILE A 184 17.34 -3.17 -1.26
N LEU A 185 18.53 -2.59 -1.49
CA LEU A 185 19.69 -3.22 -2.14
C LEU A 185 20.26 -4.44 -1.39
N LYS A 186 19.84 -4.67 -0.15
CA LYS A 186 20.31 -5.77 0.71
C LYS A 186 19.29 -6.88 0.89
N ASN A 187 18.04 -6.65 0.50
CA ASN A 187 16.93 -7.56 0.78
C ASN A 187 16.67 -8.45 -0.43
N MET A 188 17.34 -9.60 -0.47
CA MET A 188 17.10 -10.65 -1.46
C MET A 188 16.08 -11.64 -0.90
N ASP A 189 14.79 -11.37 -1.09
CA ASP A 189 13.69 -12.24 -0.67
C ASP A 189 12.96 -12.80 -1.92
N PRO A 190 12.50 -14.07 -1.91
CA PRO A 190 11.77 -14.67 -3.03
C PRO A 190 10.59 -13.85 -3.55
N ILE A 191 10.00 -12.96 -2.73
CA ILE A 191 8.93 -12.05 -3.15
C ILE A 191 9.31 -11.17 -4.35
N MET A 192 10.60 -10.90 -4.61
CA MET A 192 11.01 -10.13 -5.80
C MET A 192 10.56 -10.79 -7.11
N PHE A 193 10.43 -12.12 -7.11
CA PHE A 193 9.93 -12.88 -8.26
C PHE A 193 8.40 -12.90 -8.34
N HIS A 194 7.69 -12.31 -7.38
CA HIS A 194 6.24 -12.13 -7.47
C HIS A 194 5.88 -10.85 -8.23
N VAL A 195 6.81 -9.89 -8.33
CA VAL A 195 6.61 -8.66 -9.10
C VAL A 195 6.76 -8.97 -10.60
N PRO A 196 5.71 -8.81 -11.42
CA PRO A 196 5.84 -9.06 -12.85
C PRO A 196 6.89 -8.14 -13.48
N ILE A 197 7.63 -8.62 -14.47
CA ILE A 197 8.63 -7.79 -15.17
C ILE A 197 8.01 -6.51 -15.78
N ARG A 198 6.78 -6.63 -16.30
CA ARG A 198 5.97 -5.50 -16.81
C ARG A 198 5.08 -4.86 -15.73
N GLY A 199 5.16 -5.32 -14.49
CA GLY A 199 4.47 -4.68 -13.37
C GLY A 199 5.00 -3.27 -13.17
N VAL A 200 4.14 -2.35 -12.73
CA VAL A 200 4.52 -0.93 -12.60
C VAL A 200 4.37 -0.46 -11.17
N LEU A 201 5.12 0.57 -10.81
CA LEU A 201 4.91 1.29 -9.56
C LEU A 201 5.40 2.73 -9.69
N GLU A 202 4.58 3.70 -9.27
CA GLU A 202 5.08 5.04 -8.98
C GLU A 202 5.71 5.03 -7.59
N TRP A 203 7.04 4.98 -7.55
CA TRP A 203 7.80 4.87 -6.30
C TRP A 203 7.75 6.16 -5.49
N ALA A 204 7.88 6.02 -4.17
CA ALA A 204 8.09 7.12 -3.24
C ALA A 204 9.48 7.00 -2.60
N THR A 205 10.25 8.09 -2.54
CA THR A 205 11.50 8.09 -1.77
C THR A 205 11.23 8.09 -0.27
N VAL A 206 12.13 7.50 0.52
CA VAL A 206 11.99 7.50 1.98
C VAL A 206 12.08 8.92 2.56
N GLU A 207 12.85 9.79 1.93
CA GLU A 207 13.00 11.20 2.29
C GLU A 207 11.69 11.98 2.03
N ASP A 208 11.07 11.80 0.87
CA ASP A 208 9.77 12.40 0.55
C ASP A 208 8.70 11.93 1.55
N SER A 209 8.66 10.62 1.82
CA SER A 209 7.73 10.02 2.76
C SER A 209 7.92 10.56 4.19
N GLY A 210 9.17 10.84 4.59
CA GLY A 210 9.51 11.47 5.87
C GLY A 210 9.07 12.94 5.94
N ARG A 211 9.36 13.73 4.90
CA ARG A 211 8.97 15.14 4.81
C ARG A 211 7.46 15.30 4.87
N LEU A 212 6.72 14.44 4.16
CA LEU A 212 5.26 14.38 4.17
C LEU A 212 4.71 14.27 5.60
N LEU A 213 5.27 13.37 6.43
CA LEU A 213 4.84 13.20 7.83
C LEU A 213 5.07 14.45 8.69
N ALA A 214 6.10 15.25 8.41
CA ALA A 214 6.32 16.50 9.12
C ALA A 214 5.45 17.64 8.58
N ASN A 215 5.24 17.71 7.27
CA ASN A 215 4.50 18.78 6.60
C ASN A 215 2.99 18.67 6.83
N VAL A 216 2.43 17.46 6.97
CA VAL A 216 1.01 17.27 7.33
C VAL A 216 0.68 17.81 8.74
N CYS A 217 1.68 17.99 9.59
CA CYS A 217 1.55 18.65 10.90
C CYS A 217 1.65 20.18 10.83
N GLY A 218 1.78 20.75 9.62
CA GLY A 218 1.88 22.19 9.35
C GLY A 218 0.62 22.98 9.72
N ASP A 219 0.75 24.31 9.78
CA ASP A 219 -0.41 25.21 10.00
C ASP A 219 -1.22 25.44 8.72
N ASP A 220 -0.59 25.22 7.57
CA ASP A 220 -1.14 25.55 6.24
C ASP A 220 -1.99 24.44 5.62
N VAL A 221 -2.20 23.32 6.34
CA VAL A 221 -3.03 22.21 5.84
C VAL A 221 -4.52 22.58 5.99
N PRO A 222 -5.25 22.80 4.88
CA PRO A 222 -6.60 23.33 4.93
C PRO A 222 -7.62 22.29 5.42
N GLU A 223 -8.79 22.76 5.85
CA GLU A 223 -9.82 21.87 6.42
C GLU A 223 -10.32 20.82 5.41
N GLU A 224 -10.42 21.20 4.15
CA GLU A 224 -10.82 20.31 3.06
C GLU A 224 -9.85 19.14 2.80
N PHE A 225 -8.64 19.16 3.36
CA PHE A 225 -7.70 18.04 3.27
C PHE A 225 -8.17 16.82 4.09
N TRP A 226 -8.90 17.08 5.18
CA TRP A 226 -9.32 16.04 6.11
C TRP A 226 -10.56 15.29 5.61
N CYS A 227 -10.80 14.13 6.20
CA CYS A 227 -11.82 13.14 5.84
C CYS A 227 -11.70 12.63 4.40
N LYS A 228 -10.46 12.46 3.92
CA LYS A 228 -10.15 12.06 2.53
C LYS A 228 -9.07 10.97 2.45
N PHE A 229 -8.88 10.49 1.23
CA PHE A 229 -7.89 9.51 0.84
C PHE A 229 -6.94 10.15 -0.17
N TYR A 230 -5.65 9.83 -0.11
CA TYR A 230 -4.65 10.30 -1.06
C TYR A 230 -3.63 9.20 -1.36
N ASN A 231 -3.06 9.21 -2.56
CA ASN A 231 -1.96 8.33 -2.94
C ASN A 231 -0.62 9.05 -2.74
N ILE A 232 0.38 8.34 -2.20
CA ILE A 232 1.74 8.87 -2.02
C ILE A 232 2.63 8.34 -3.14
N GLY A 233 3.20 9.24 -3.94
CA GLY A 233 4.23 8.95 -4.93
C GLY A 233 5.18 10.13 -5.09
N SER A 234 6.41 9.88 -5.57
CA SER A 234 7.44 10.91 -5.80
C SER A 234 7.34 11.56 -7.19
N GLY A 235 6.26 11.31 -7.94
CA GLY A 235 5.96 11.95 -9.22
C GLY A 235 6.48 11.18 -10.44
N ALA A 236 6.39 11.82 -11.61
CA ALA A 236 6.54 11.17 -12.91
C ALA A 236 7.90 10.47 -13.13
N GLU A 237 9.01 11.04 -12.64
CA GLU A 237 10.35 10.44 -12.71
C GLU A 237 10.46 9.08 -12.01
N TYR A 238 9.54 8.79 -11.09
CA TYR A 238 9.53 7.58 -10.29
C TYR A 238 8.48 6.56 -10.75
N ARG A 239 7.83 6.80 -11.90
CA ARG A 239 6.94 5.85 -12.57
C ARG A 239 7.80 4.83 -13.33
N LEU A 240 8.09 3.71 -12.67
CA LEU A 240 8.98 2.68 -13.20
C LEU A 240 8.24 1.37 -13.45
N THR A 241 8.61 0.68 -14.52
CA THR A 241 8.36 -0.77 -14.59
C THR A 241 9.29 -1.51 -13.65
N ASN A 242 8.96 -2.75 -13.31
CA ASN A 242 9.88 -3.61 -12.56
C ASN A 242 11.19 -3.84 -13.35
N TYR A 243 11.12 -3.93 -14.68
CA TYR A 243 12.32 -3.98 -15.52
C TYR A 243 13.21 -2.74 -15.36
N ASP A 244 12.63 -1.54 -15.43
CA ASP A 244 13.38 -0.29 -15.25
C ASP A 244 13.99 -0.21 -13.86
N PHE A 245 13.20 -0.55 -12.84
CA PHE A 245 13.66 -0.63 -11.46
C PHE A 245 14.87 -1.56 -11.29
N GLU A 246 14.80 -2.79 -11.82
CA GLU A 246 15.90 -3.75 -11.79
C GLU A 246 17.13 -3.23 -12.56
N CYS A 247 16.93 -2.59 -13.71
CA CYS A 247 18.00 -1.95 -14.47
C CYS A 247 18.70 -0.85 -13.66
N TYR A 248 17.95 0.08 -13.06
CA TYR A 248 18.51 1.13 -12.20
C TYR A 248 19.23 0.54 -10.99
N LEU A 249 18.62 -0.44 -10.31
CA LEU A 249 19.16 -1.10 -9.14
C LEU A 249 20.50 -1.79 -9.45
N LEU A 250 20.53 -2.66 -10.46
CA LEU A 250 21.72 -3.42 -10.82
C LEU A 250 22.82 -2.51 -11.38
N ASN A 251 22.47 -1.53 -12.21
CA ASN A 251 23.43 -0.58 -12.75
C ASN A 251 24.09 0.25 -11.64
N SER A 252 23.32 0.66 -10.62
CA SER A 252 23.84 1.45 -9.49
C SER A 252 24.95 0.74 -8.70
N ILE A 253 24.94 -0.59 -8.69
CA ILE A 253 25.97 -1.43 -8.04
C ILE A 253 26.92 -2.10 -9.03
N ASN A 254 26.86 -1.73 -10.31
CA ASN A 254 27.62 -2.34 -11.43
C ASN A 254 27.41 -3.86 -11.56
N CYS A 255 26.22 -4.36 -11.22
CA CYS A 255 25.84 -5.75 -11.50
C CYS A 255 25.54 -5.95 -12.99
N PRO A 256 25.70 -7.18 -13.54
CA PRO A 256 25.23 -7.48 -14.88
C PRO A 256 23.72 -7.24 -15.02
N ALA A 257 23.31 -6.82 -16.21
CA ALA A 257 21.91 -6.51 -16.54
C ALA A 257 20.94 -7.68 -16.26
N PRO A 258 19.64 -7.40 -16.01
CA PRO A 258 18.63 -8.40 -15.64
C PRO A 258 18.64 -9.65 -16.54
N GLU A 259 18.80 -9.48 -17.84
CA GLU A 259 18.74 -10.55 -18.85
C GLU A 259 19.84 -11.59 -18.67
N LYS A 260 20.96 -11.21 -18.05
CA LYS A 260 22.11 -12.07 -17.83
C LYS A 260 21.99 -12.90 -16.56
N ILE A 261 21.30 -12.39 -15.54
CA ILE A 261 21.26 -13.00 -14.20
C ILE A 261 19.90 -13.59 -13.84
N PHE A 262 18.86 -13.24 -14.59
CA PHE A 262 17.53 -13.76 -14.41
C PHE A 262 17.02 -14.53 -15.64
N ASP A 263 16.00 -15.35 -15.41
CA ASP A 263 15.15 -15.90 -16.45
C ASP A 263 13.76 -15.29 -16.27
N VAL A 264 13.14 -14.80 -17.36
CA VAL A 264 11.80 -14.21 -17.34
C VAL A 264 10.79 -15.15 -16.69
N LYS A 265 10.97 -16.45 -16.92
CA LYS A 265 10.14 -17.52 -16.36
C LYS A 265 10.17 -17.58 -14.83
N TRP A 266 11.13 -16.94 -14.17
CA TRP A 266 11.15 -16.91 -12.70
C TRP A 266 10.14 -15.92 -12.13
N PHE A 267 9.72 -14.92 -12.88
CA PHE A 267 8.81 -13.88 -12.41
C PHE A 267 7.35 -14.24 -12.68
N ALA A 268 6.49 -13.98 -11.70
CA ALA A 268 5.04 -14.01 -11.88
C ALA A 268 4.59 -13.10 -13.02
N THR A 269 3.39 -13.36 -13.54
CA THR A 269 2.82 -12.55 -14.65
C THR A 269 1.72 -11.59 -14.18
N HIS A 270 1.23 -11.78 -12.96
CA HIS A 270 0.16 -11.01 -12.31
C HIS A 270 0.13 -11.30 -10.81
N ASN A 271 -0.88 -10.75 -10.12
CA ASN A 271 -1.17 -10.95 -8.70
C ASN A 271 -0.14 -10.31 -7.74
N PHE A 272 0.40 -9.16 -8.14
CA PHE A 272 1.21 -8.31 -7.28
C PHE A 272 0.75 -6.86 -7.43
N HIS A 273 0.75 -6.11 -6.35
CA HIS A 273 0.23 -4.75 -6.36
C HIS A 273 1.19 -3.75 -7.02
N GLY A 274 0.63 -2.72 -7.64
CA GLY A 274 1.40 -1.63 -8.20
C GLY A 274 0.63 -0.89 -9.27
N GLN A 275 0.81 0.42 -9.36
CA GLN A 275 0.17 1.31 -10.33
C GLN A 275 0.92 2.64 -10.41
N TYR A 276 0.69 3.37 -11.49
CA TYR A 276 0.89 4.81 -11.57
C TYR A 276 -0.37 5.53 -11.07
N TYR A 277 -0.25 6.82 -10.79
CA TYR A 277 -1.36 7.59 -10.24
C TYR A 277 -1.76 8.74 -11.16
N PHE A 278 -3.07 8.87 -11.38
CA PHE A 278 -3.68 10.08 -11.93
C PHE A 278 -3.77 11.22 -10.90
N ASP A 279 -3.58 10.93 -9.61
CA ASP A 279 -3.94 11.85 -8.52
C ASP A 279 -2.88 12.00 -7.41
N SER A 280 -1.68 11.44 -7.57
CA SER A 280 -0.62 11.57 -6.56
C SER A 280 -0.13 13.03 -6.41
N ASP A 281 -0.25 13.83 -7.47
CA ASP A 281 0.14 15.25 -7.48
C ASP A 281 -0.71 16.10 -6.53
N LYS A 282 -1.98 15.72 -6.30
CA LYS A 282 -2.85 16.41 -5.34
C LYS A 282 -2.25 16.47 -3.94
N LEU A 283 -1.55 15.41 -3.52
CA LEU A 283 -0.93 15.38 -2.20
C LEU A 283 0.29 16.30 -2.12
N GLU A 284 1.02 16.44 -3.23
CA GLU A 284 2.14 17.38 -3.35
C GLU A 284 1.65 18.83 -3.32
N GLU A 285 0.51 19.14 -3.93
CA GLU A 285 -0.11 20.46 -3.88
C GLU A 285 -0.47 20.90 -2.45
N TYR A 286 -0.90 19.98 -1.59
CA TYR A 286 -1.22 20.29 -0.20
C TYR A 286 0.01 20.32 0.71
N LEU A 287 0.97 19.42 0.52
CA LEU A 287 2.02 19.15 1.52
C LEU A 287 3.43 19.52 1.08
N HIS A 288 3.67 19.80 -0.20
CA HIS A 288 4.96 20.22 -0.76
C HIS A 288 6.15 19.39 -0.23
N PHE A 289 6.06 18.07 -0.41
CA PHE A 289 6.96 17.11 0.22
C PHE A 289 8.01 16.52 -0.73
N ARG A 290 7.78 16.60 -2.05
CA ARG A 290 8.66 16.03 -3.07
C ARG A 290 9.93 16.85 -3.25
N ALA A 291 11.08 16.18 -3.21
CA ALA A 291 12.36 16.79 -3.55
C ALA A 291 12.61 16.91 -5.06
N ASN A 292 11.87 16.14 -5.88
CA ASN A 292 12.03 16.10 -7.34
C ASN A 292 13.49 15.81 -7.77
N THR A 293 14.19 14.94 -7.04
CA THR A 293 15.52 14.48 -7.41
C THR A 293 15.41 13.59 -8.67
N PRO A 294 16.23 13.79 -9.71
CA PRO A 294 16.21 12.92 -10.87
C PRO A 294 16.43 11.46 -10.48
N VAL A 295 15.67 10.53 -11.06
CA VAL A 295 15.64 9.13 -10.62
C VAL A 295 17.03 8.48 -10.66
N GLY A 296 17.79 8.71 -11.73
CA GLY A 296 19.15 8.18 -11.87
C GLY A 296 20.12 8.69 -10.79
N GLU A 297 19.99 9.96 -10.39
CA GLU A 297 20.78 10.53 -9.31
C GLU A 297 20.40 9.91 -7.96
N TYR A 298 19.11 9.67 -7.73
CA TYR A 298 18.64 9.04 -6.49
C TYR A 298 19.19 7.62 -6.33
N PHE A 299 19.16 6.80 -7.38
CA PHE A 299 19.75 5.46 -7.35
C PHE A 299 21.27 5.49 -7.12
N ALA A 300 21.99 6.44 -7.73
CA ALA A 300 23.41 6.63 -7.49
C ALA A 300 23.69 7.02 -6.02
N GLN A 301 22.88 7.90 -5.43
CA GLN A 301 22.97 8.27 -4.02
C GLN A 301 22.70 7.07 -3.11
N MET A 302 21.66 6.27 -3.37
CA MET A 302 21.39 5.05 -2.62
C MET A 302 22.58 4.09 -2.64
N ALA A 303 23.17 3.85 -3.81
CA ALA A 303 24.33 2.96 -3.94
C ALA A 303 25.56 3.48 -3.17
N SER A 304 25.74 4.80 -3.06
CA SER A 304 26.86 5.40 -2.31
C SER A 304 26.85 5.08 -0.80
N THR A 305 25.69 4.72 -0.25
CA THR A 305 25.54 4.32 1.16
C THR A 305 25.87 2.85 1.44
N LEU A 306 26.10 2.05 0.39
CA LEU A 306 26.42 0.63 0.53
C LEU A 306 27.89 0.43 0.97
N PRO A 307 28.16 -0.64 1.74
CA PRO A 307 29.54 -1.03 2.02
C PRO A 307 30.34 -1.27 0.74
N TRP A 308 31.62 -0.93 0.76
CA TRP A 308 32.51 -1.02 -0.41
C TRP A 308 32.51 -2.40 -1.10
N PHE A 309 32.27 -3.49 -0.38
CA PHE A 309 32.25 -4.84 -0.95
C PHE A 309 31.07 -5.08 -1.91
N TYR A 310 29.99 -4.31 -1.86
CA TYR A 310 28.91 -4.39 -2.87
C TYR A 310 29.42 -3.98 -4.24
N SER A 311 30.39 -3.07 -4.32
CA SER A 311 31.07 -2.74 -5.57
C SER A 311 31.93 -3.89 -6.13
N LEU A 312 32.20 -4.94 -5.36
CA LEU A 312 32.85 -6.16 -5.86
C LEU A 312 31.92 -7.01 -6.73
N ALA A 313 30.60 -6.79 -6.68
CA ALA A 313 29.66 -7.39 -7.63
C ALA A 313 30.04 -7.06 -9.09
N LYS A 314 30.74 -5.94 -9.32
CA LYS A 314 31.40 -5.55 -10.57
C LYS A 314 32.30 -6.64 -11.18
N ILE A 315 32.87 -7.51 -10.36
CA ILE A 315 33.82 -8.56 -10.78
C ILE A 315 33.12 -9.92 -10.85
N ALA A 316 31.92 -10.06 -10.30
CA ALA A 316 31.17 -11.31 -10.32
C ALA A 316 30.61 -11.58 -11.74
N PRO A 317 31.06 -12.63 -12.43
CA PRO A 317 30.51 -12.99 -13.73
C PRO A 317 29.04 -13.38 -13.60
N ALA A 318 28.23 -13.03 -14.60
CA ALA A 318 26.79 -13.36 -14.61
C ALA A 318 26.50 -14.86 -14.40
N TRP A 319 27.39 -15.74 -14.89
CA TRP A 319 27.26 -17.19 -14.72
C TRP A 319 27.39 -17.66 -13.26
N LEU A 320 27.99 -16.86 -12.36
CA LEU A 320 28.00 -17.11 -10.91
C LEU A 320 26.76 -16.55 -10.21
N LEU A 321 26.21 -15.44 -10.69
CA LEU A 321 25.04 -14.79 -10.07
C LEU A 321 23.73 -15.50 -10.44
N LYS A 322 23.59 -15.97 -11.67
CA LYS A 322 22.36 -16.64 -12.14
C LYS A 322 21.96 -17.86 -11.29
N PRO A 323 22.89 -18.75 -10.87
CA PRO A 323 22.57 -19.82 -9.91
C PRO A 323 22.09 -19.34 -8.55
N VAL A 324 22.63 -18.23 -8.03
CA VAL A 324 22.19 -17.62 -6.76
C VAL A 324 20.75 -17.12 -6.88
N MET A 325 20.44 -16.40 -7.95
CA MET A 325 19.09 -15.92 -8.22
C MET A 325 18.10 -17.07 -8.40
N ARG A 326 18.51 -18.13 -9.11
CA ARG A 326 17.71 -19.36 -9.24
C ARG A 326 17.45 -20.02 -7.89
N TYR A 327 18.43 -20.03 -6.98
CA TYR A 327 18.26 -20.57 -5.64
C TYR A 327 17.20 -19.81 -4.86
N ILE A 328 17.21 -18.47 -4.93
CA ILE A 328 16.18 -17.62 -4.28
C ILE A 328 14.81 -17.86 -4.91
N ALA A 329 14.73 -17.94 -6.24
CA ALA A 329 13.48 -18.28 -6.95
C ALA A 329 12.98 -19.71 -6.62
N SER A 330 13.84 -20.57 -6.05
CA SER A 330 13.52 -21.93 -5.62
C SER A 330 13.32 -22.04 -4.09
N ASP A 331 13.11 -20.92 -3.40
CA ASP A 331 12.73 -20.93 -1.99
C ASP A 331 11.51 -21.82 -1.74
N LYS A 332 11.52 -22.58 -0.64
CA LYS A 332 10.53 -23.62 -0.36
C LYS A 332 9.14 -23.09 0.01
N ILE A 333 9.04 -21.81 0.38
CA ILE A 333 7.79 -21.21 0.85
C ILE A 333 7.24 -20.31 -0.26
N PHE A 334 8.06 -19.39 -0.75
CA PHE A 334 7.62 -18.35 -1.70
C PHE A 334 8.31 -18.40 -3.05
N GLY A 335 9.18 -19.38 -3.30
CA GLY A 335 9.86 -19.52 -4.59
C GLY A 335 8.90 -19.95 -5.69
N THR A 336 8.80 -19.14 -6.74
CA THR A 336 7.97 -19.44 -7.93
C THR A 336 8.37 -20.75 -8.61
N LEU A 337 9.66 -21.13 -8.56
CA LEU A 337 10.14 -22.40 -9.08
C LEU A 337 9.81 -23.58 -8.17
N ASP A 338 9.73 -23.37 -6.86
CA ASP A 338 9.36 -24.44 -5.93
C ASP A 338 7.87 -24.78 -6.06
N TRP A 339 7.01 -23.78 -6.32
CA TRP A 339 5.58 -24.03 -6.61
C TRP A 339 5.39 -24.97 -7.81
N LEU A 340 6.19 -24.82 -8.86
CA LEU A 340 6.16 -25.73 -10.02
C LEU A 340 6.65 -27.13 -9.67
N LYS A 341 7.69 -27.22 -8.83
CA LYS A 341 8.32 -28.49 -8.40
C LYS A 341 7.42 -29.30 -7.46
N THR A 342 6.69 -28.63 -6.57
CA THR A 342 5.83 -29.25 -5.55
C THR A 342 4.38 -29.42 -6.00
N ASN A 343 4.06 -28.96 -7.21
CA ASN A 343 2.70 -28.92 -7.74
C ASN A 343 1.70 -28.11 -6.93
N ASN A 344 2.11 -26.92 -6.51
CA ASN A 344 1.23 -25.96 -5.87
C ASN A 344 0.33 -25.27 -6.91
N GLU A 345 -0.73 -25.95 -7.33
CA GLU A 345 -1.66 -25.47 -8.36
C GLU A 345 -2.36 -24.16 -7.96
N GLU A 346 -2.65 -23.93 -6.67
CA GLU A 346 -3.27 -22.67 -6.22
C GLU A 346 -2.36 -21.47 -6.48
N ARG A 347 -1.06 -21.58 -6.15
CA ARG A 347 -0.07 -20.53 -6.41
C ARG A 347 0.22 -20.38 -7.90
N ILE A 348 0.38 -21.49 -8.63
CA ILE A 348 0.59 -21.43 -10.08
C ILE A 348 -0.55 -20.67 -10.74
N LYS A 349 -1.78 -21.02 -10.39
CA LYS A 349 -2.98 -20.38 -10.92
C LYS A 349 -3.09 -18.91 -10.52
N ALA A 350 -2.80 -18.59 -9.26
CA ALA A 350 -2.88 -17.22 -8.78
C ALA A 350 -1.88 -16.27 -9.43
N TYR A 351 -0.66 -16.72 -9.73
CA TYR A 351 0.44 -15.85 -10.21
C TYR A 351 0.75 -16.00 -11.71
N PHE A 352 0.32 -17.10 -12.32
CA PHE A 352 0.58 -17.43 -13.73
C PHE A 352 -0.67 -17.80 -14.53
N GLY A 353 -1.84 -17.91 -13.90
CA GLY A 353 -3.08 -18.35 -14.54
C GLY A 353 -3.13 -19.87 -14.69
N SER A 354 -2.11 -20.43 -15.32
CA SER A 354 -1.96 -21.87 -15.51
C SER A 354 -0.50 -22.28 -15.75
N ARG A 355 -0.21 -23.57 -15.63
CA ARG A 355 1.09 -24.12 -16.05
C ARG A 355 1.37 -23.91 -17.53
N LYS A 356 0.34 -24.04 -18.36
CA LYS A 356 0.45 -23.88 -19.81
C LYS A 356 0.89 -22.46 -20.16
N GLU A 357 0.24 -21.45 -19.58
CA GLU A 357 0.62 -20.05 -19.76
C GLU A 357 2.01 -19.77 -19.20
N ARG A 358 2.33 -20.36 -18.04
CA ARG A 358 3.66 -20.27 -17.45
C ARG A 358 4.75 -20.83 -18.38
N GLU A 359 4.52 -21.95 -19.03
CA GLU A 359 5.47 -22.56 -19.96
C GLU A 359 5.61 -21.75 -21.26
N ALA A 360 4.51 -21.12 -21.68
CA ALA A 360 4.42 -20.27 -22.86
C ALA A 360 5.09 -18.89 -22.71
N ILE A 361 5.52 -18.50 -21.50
CA ILE A 361 6.30 -17.27 -21.31
C ILE A 361 7.52 -17.28 -22.24
N GLY A 362 7.71 -16.18 -22.96
CA GLY A 362 8.83 -16.00 -23.87
C GLY A 362 10.18 -15.79 -23.17
N SER A 363 11.19 -15.60 -23.99
CA SER A 363 12.54 -15.17 -23.63
C SER A 363 12.62 -13.65 -23.48
N TRP A 364 13.74 -13.16 -22.94
CA TRP A 364 14.03 -11.72 -22.88
C TRP A 364 13.94 -11.02 -24.24
N ALA A 365 14.32 -11.69 -25.33
CA ALA A 365 14.27 -11.13 -26.68
C ALA A 365 12.84 -10.92 -27.19
N GLU A 366 11.88 -11.71 -26.71
CA GLU A 366 10.47 -11.60 -27.07
C GLU A 366 9.74 -10.55 -26.22
N MET A 367 10.41 -9.97 -25.22
CA MET A 367 9.87 -8.89 -24.38
C MET A 367 10.34 -7.49 -24.83
N SER A 368 11.06 -7.35 -25.95
CA SER A 368 11.80 -6.13 -26.31
C SER A 368 10.96 -4.91 -26.70
N ASP A 369 9.64 -5.03 -26.83
CA ASP A 369 8.71 -3.92 -27.08
C ASP A 369 7.93 -3.56 -25.81
N ILE A 370 8.58 -2.86 -24.88
CA ILE A 370 7.92 -2.29 -23.68
C ILE A 370 7.63 -0.81 -23.94
N HIS A 371 6.69 -0.54 -24.84
CA HIS A 371 5.96 0.72 -24.77
C HIS A 371 4.80 0.50 -23.79
N LEU A 372 4.81 1.22 -22.67
CA LEU A 372 3.63 1.30 -21.82
C LEU A 372 2.83 2.53 -22.21
N ALA A 373 1.52 2.37 -22.30
CA ALA A 373 0.63 3.49 -22.57
C ALA A 373 0.88 4.65 -21.57
N GLY A 374 1.08 5.85 -22.10
CA GLY A 374 1.20 7.08 -21.30
C GLY A 374 -0.12 7.44 -20.61
N GLU A 375 -0.13 8.50 -19.80
CA GLU A 375 -1.34 8.93 -19.08
C GLU A 375 -2.53 9.19 -20.01
N GLU A 376 -2.26 9.81 -21.18
CA GLU A 376 -3.29 10.17 -22.17
C GLU A 376 -3.96 8.96 -22.82
N GLU A 377 -3.25 7.83 -22.87
CA GLU A 377 -3.71 6.58 -23.45
C GLU A 377 -4.24 5.61 -22.39
N ALA A 378 -4.06 5.94 -21.10
CA ALA A 378 -4.45 5.11 -20.00
C ALA A 378 -5.97 5.09 -19.82
N GLU A 379 -6.51 3.91 -19.58
CA GLU A 379 -7.94 3.75 -19.39
C GLU A 379 -8.34 4.21 -17.98
N ARG A 380 -9.30 5.13 -17.92
CA ARG A 380 -9.81 5.68 -16.68
C ARG A 380 -11.07 4.93 -16.22
N LEU A 381 -11.00 4.32 -15.04
CA LEU A 381 -12.15 3.61 -14.45
C LEU A 381 -13.30 4.58 -14.12
N SER A 382 -14.53 4.11 -14.34
CA SER A 382 -15.75 4.76 -13.85
C SER A 382 -16.00 4.38 -12.39
N HIS A 383 -16.41 5.35 -11.56
CA HIS A 383 -16.82 5.09 -10.18
C HIS A 383 -18.33 4.93 -10.00
N GLY A 384 -19.10 4.99 -11.10
CA GLY A 384 -20.56 4.79 -11.08
C GLY A 384 -21.38 5.99 -10.60
N TYR A 385 -20.79 7.19 -10.55
CA TYR A 385 -21.45 8.46 -10.27
C TYR A 385 -20.73 9.59 -11.02
N ASP A 386 -21.34 10.79 -11.07
CA ASP A 386 -20.75 11.96 -11.73
C ASP A 386 -19.62 12.56 -10.87
N GLU A 387 -18.38 12.21 -11.19
CA GLU A 387 -17.17 12.76 -10.54
C GLU A 387 -16.94 14.25 -10.86
N SER A 388 -17.65 14.86 -11.81
CA SER A 388 -17.56 16.30 -12.09
C SER A 388 -18.40 17.15 -11.13
N LYS A 389 -19.37 16.52 -10.47
CA LYS A 389 -20.22 17.17 -9.46
C LYS A 389 -19.38 17.48 -8.20
N PRO A 390 -19.39 18.73 -7.69
CA PRO A 390 -18.69 19.06 -6.45
C PRO A 390 -19.14 18.17 -5.29
N LEU A 391 -18.23 17.79 -4.40
CA LEU A 391 -18.54 16.90 -3.27
C LEU A 391 -19.68 17.45 -2.39
N ALA A 392 -19.74 18.78 -2.21
CA ALA A 392 -20.79 19.46 -1.45
C ALA A 392 -22.19 19.36 -2.09
N GLU A 393 -22.28 19.00 -3.36
CA GLU A 393 -23.55 18.84 -4.08
C GLU A 393 -24.01 17.39 -4.15
N LEU A 394 -23.16 16.43 -3.81
CA LEU A 394 -23.53 15.01 -3.82
C LEU A 394 -24.71 14.74 -2.89
N ASP A 395 -25.65 13.94 -3.36
CA ASP A 395 -26.88 13.63 -2.64
C ASP A 395 -27.21 12.12 -2.72
N ILE A 396 -28.38 11.74 -2.23
CA ILE A 396 -28.77 10.33 -2.14
C ILE A 396 -28.87 9.64 -3.51
N GLU A 397 -29.19 10.38 -4.58
CA GLU A 397 -29.31 9.79 -5.91
C GLU A 397 -27.94 9.34 -6.43
N ASP A 398 -26.89 10.10 -6.15
CA ASP A 398 -25.51 9.71 -6.48
C ASP A 398 -25.12 8.41 -5.75
N MET A 399 -25.59 8.22 -4.51
CA MET A 399 -25.37 7.00 -3.74
C MET A 399 -26.10 5.79 -4.34
N HIS A 400 -27.34 5.97 -4.78
CA HIS A 400 -28.10 4.93 -5.46
C HIS A 400 -27.42 4.51 -6.78
N GLN A 401 -26.94 5.48 -7.57
CA GLN A 401 -26.20 5.21 -8.82
C GLN A 401 -24.89 4.45 -8.55
N ALA A 402 -24.08 4.94 -7.61
CA ALA A 402 -22.81 4.32 -7.26
C ALA A 402 -22.99 2.89 -6.73
N ALA A 403 -24.04 2.65 -5.93
CA ALA A 403 -24.36 1.32 -5.43
C ALA A 403 -24.83 0.38 -6.54
N ALA A 404 -25.69 0.85 -7.45
CA ALA A 404 -26.17 0.07 -8.58
C ALA A 404 -25.01 -0.35 -9.50
N PHE A 405 -24.06 0.55 -9.77
CA PHE A 405 -22.86 0.24 -10.55
C PHE A 405 -21.91 -0.77 -9.85
N ARG A 406 -22.03 -0.91 -8.53
CA ARG A 406 -21.33 -1.94 -7.74
C ARG A 406 -22.14 -3.24 -7.59
N GLY A 407 -23.23 -3.37 -8.34
CA GLY A 407 -24.11 -4.54 -8.31
C GLY A 407 -25.02 -4.62 -7.08
N GLY A 408 -25.05 -3.56 -6.27
CA GLY A 408 -25.80 -3.50 -5.02
C GLY A 408 -26.81 -2.38 -4.98
N LYS A 409 -27.18 -1.96 -3.77
CA LYS A 409 -28.16 -0.92 -3.49
C LYS A 409 -27.73 -0.07 -2.31
N CYS A 410 -27.96 1.23 -2.39
CA CYS A 410 -28.08 2.07 -1.20
C CYS A 410 -29.52 1.91 -0.70
N LEU A 411 -29.69 1.46 0.54
CA LEU A 411 -30.98 1.20 1.18
C LEU A 411 -31.53 2.42 1.94
N SER A 412 -30.67 3.40 2.22
CA SER A 412 -31.10 4.67 2.80
C SER A 412 -31.87 5.49 1.77
N ASP A 413 -32.99 6.09 2.17
CA ASP A 413 -33.83 6.92 1.29
C ASP A 413 -33.46 8.40 1.32
N LYS A 414 -32.59 8.81 2.26
CA LYS A 414 -32.26 10.21 2.53
C LYS A 414 -30.80 10.35 2.96
N MET A 415 -30.20 11.45 2.52
CA MET A 415 -28.87 11.91 2.90
C MET A 415 -28.91 13.44 2.94
N THR A 416 -28.19 14.05 3.89
CA THR A 416 -27.93 15.49 3.84
C THR A 416 -26.99 15.76 2.67
N LYS A 417 -27.41 16.59 1.72
CA LYS A 417 -26.57 16.94 0.56
C LYS A 417 -25.19 17.42 1.02
N GLY A 418 -24.14 16.85 0.44
CA GLY A 418 -22.74 17.13 0.74
C GLY A 418 -22.17 16.42 1.98
N ASP A 419 -22.98 15.70 2.75
CA ASP A 419 -22.52 14.96 3.94
C ASP A 419 -21.97 13.59 3.56
N LEU A 420 -20.65 13.51 3.42
CA LEU A 420 -19.97 12.25 3.10
C LEU A 420 -19.56 11.43 4.33
N SER A 421 -19.88 11.90 5.54
CA SER A 421 -19.41 11.31 6.81
C SER A 421 -20.49 10.48 7.50
N THR A 422 -21.75 10.89 7.40
CA THR A 422 -22.87 10.12 7.97
C THR A 422 -23.02 8.78 7.25
N LYS A 423 -23.08 7.68 8.03
CA LYS A 423 -23.23 6.34 7.46
C LYS A 423 -24.61 6.15 6.85
N LEU A 424 -24.63 5.48 5.71
CA LEU A 424 -25.82 4.99 5.05
C LEU A 424 -25.87 3.47 5.13
N GLU A 425 -27.07 2.91 4.93
CA GLU A 425 -27.26 1.47 4.79
C GLU A 425 -27.09 1.05 3.33
N TRP A 426 -26.35 -0.04 3.11
CA TRP A 426 -26.03 -0.57 1.79
C TRP A 426 -26.30 -2.08 1.75
N GLU A 427 -26.55 -2.61 0.55
CA GLU A 427 -26.65 -4.04 0.27
C GLU A 427 -25.79 -4.38 -0.94
N CYS A 428 -24.89 -5.37 -0.84
CA CYS A 428 -24.08 -5.79 -1.98
C CYS A 428 -24.83 -6.80 -2.87
N ALA A 429 -24.24 -7.16 -4.02
CA ALA A 429 -24.80 -8.13 -4.97
C ALA A 429 -25.07 -9.54 -4.39
N PHE A 430 -24.51 -9.85 -3.22
CA PHE A 430 -24.72 -11.11 -2.50
C PHE A 430 -25.75 -11.00 -1.37
N GLY A 431 -26.43 -9.86 -1.24
CA GLY A 431 -27.43 -9.63 -0.19
C GLY A 431 -26.85 -9.31 1.19
N HIS A 432 -25.54 -9.09 1.30
CA HIS A 432 -24.95 -8.63 2.55
C HIS A 432 -25.32 -7.17 2.81
N ARG A 433 -26.00 -6.92 3.93
CA ARG A 433 -26.26 -5.56 4.43
C ARG A 433 -25.14 -5.07 5.32
N PHE A 434 -24.77 -3.80 5.15
CA PHE A 434 -23.71 -3.14 5.91
C PHE A 434 -23.91 -1.63 5.95
N GLU A 435 -23.32 -0.98 6.95
CA GLU A 435 -23.25 0.47 7.05
C GLU A 435 -21.88 0.97 6.59
N ALA A 436 -21.86 2.09 5.87
CA ALA A 436 -20.64 2.78 5.48
C ALA A 436 -20.92 4.24 5.15
N SER A 437 -19.95 5.11 5.37
CA SER A 437 -19.99 6.50 4.92
C SER A 437 -19.83 6.60 3.39
N PRO A 438 -20.46 7.58 2.72
CA PRO A 438 -20.17 7.89 1.32
C PRO A 438 -18.68 8.13 1.04
N ALA A 439 -17.94 8.75 1.96
CA ALA A 439 -16.50 8.99 1.82
C ALA A 439 -15.74 7.67 1.62
N LEU A 440 -16.02 6.66 2.46
CA LEU A 440 -15.38 5.34 2.35
C LEU A 440 -15.71 4.65 1.00
N ILE A 441 -16.96 4.72 0.57
CA ILE A 441 -17.44 4.01 -0.63
C ILE A 441 -16.98 4.69 -1.93
N LEU A 442 -17.13 6.00 -2.03
CA LEU A 442 -16.85 6.76 -3.25
C LEU A 442 -15.39 7.18 -3.35
N LEU A 443 -14.84 7.79 -2.28
CA LEU A 443 -13.47 8.32 -2.29
C LEU A 443 -12.44 7.26 -1.90
N GLY A 444 -12.83 6.31 -1.05
CA GLY A 444 -11.98 5.20 -0.64
C GLY A 444 -12.02 4.01 -1.60
N GLY A 445 -13.06 3.87 -2.43
CA GLY A 445 -13.23 2.74 -3.34
C GLY A 445 -13.54 1.41 -2.64
N HIS A 446 -13.82 1.46 -1.32
CA HIS A 446 -14.24 0.31 -0.54
C HIS A 446 -15.67 -0.10 -0.87
N TRP A 447 -15.99 -1.36 -0.59
CA TRP A 447 -17.36 -1.85 -0.75
C TRP A 447 -17.78 -2.75 0.43
N CYS A 448 -18.27 -3.95 0.16
CA CYS A 448 -18.75 -4.87 1.17
C CYS A 448 -17.57 -5.57 1.88
N GLU A 449 -17.42 -5.34 3.18
CA GLU A 449 -16.38 -6.00 3.98
C GLU A 449 -16.50 -7.54 3.99
N LYS A 450 -17.73 -8.07 3.90
CA LYS A 450 -17.97 -9.52 3.83
C LYS A 450 -17.62 -10.14 2.48
N CYS A 451 -17.55 -9.35 1.41
CA CYS A 451 -17.03 -9.79 0.11
C CYS A 451 -15.50 -9.64 0.04
N MET A 452 -14.94 -8.76 0.87
CA MET A 452 -13.51 -8.51 1.01
C MET A 452 -12.78 -9.28 2.15
N PRO A 453 -13.05 -10.57 2.43
CA PRO A 453 -12.14 -11.43 3.17
C PRO A 453 -11.58 -12.57 2.29
N ALA A 454 -10.58 -13.28 2.80
CA ALA A 454 -10.31 -14.63 2.33
C ALA A 454 -11.49 -15.55 2.77
N PRO A 455 -12.00 -16.44 1.91
CA PRO A 455 -11.49 -16.81 0.58
C PRO A 455 -11.78 -15.77 -0.50
N TRP A 456 -10.84 -15.59 -1.44
CA TRP A 456 -10.98 -14.66 -2.55
C TRP A 456 -11.98 -15.21 -3.58
N HIS A 457 -13.09 -14.50 -3.79
CA HIS A 457 -14.18 -14.86 -4.70
C HIS A 457 -14.40 -13.80 -5.79
N PHE A 458 -13.33 -13.17 -6.26
CA PHE A 458 -13.42 -12.06 -7.20
C PHE A 458 -14.03 -12.44 -8.56
N ASP A 459 -13.92 -13.70 -9.00
CA ASP A 459 -14.61 -14.16 -10.22
C ASP A 459 -16.14 -14.06 -10.08
N GLU A 460 -16.68 -14.52 -8.94
CA GLU A 460 -18.11 -14.43 -8.64
C GLU A 460 -18.56 -13.00 -8.38
N GLU A 461 -17.72 -12.20 -7.73
CA GLU A 461 -18.02 -10.80 -7.48
C GLU A 461 -18.05 -10.02 -8.79
N ALA A 462 -17.04 -10.15 -9.65
CA ALA A 462 -16.95 -9.43 -10.93
C ALA A 462 -18.12 -9.74 -11.88
N LYS A 463 -18.71 -10.95 -11.82
CA LYS A 463 -19.93 -11.27 -12.58
C LYS A 463 -21.13 -10.41 -12.20
N ARG A 464 -21.16 -9.88 -10.96
CA ARG A 464 -22.32 -9.16 -10.40
C ARG A 464 -22.01 -7.72 -10.03
N ASN A 465 -20.73 -7.36 -9.94
CA ASN A 465 -20.22 -6.05 -9.53
C ASN A 465 -19.47 -5.41 -10.72
N PRO A 466 -20.17 -4.63 -11.58
CA PRO A 466 -19.56 -3.97 -12.74
C PRO A 466 -18.35 -3.10 -12.37
N PHE A 467 -18.39 -2.44 -11.21
CA PHE A 467 -17.28 -1.62 -10.72
C PHE A 467 -15.98 -2.42 -10.56
N LEU A 468 -16.01 -3.60 -9.93
CA LEU A 468 -14.85 -4.50 -9.86
C LEU A 468 -14.52 -5.13 -11.23
N ALA A 469 -15.55 -5.46 -12.02
CA ALA A 469 -15.41 -6.14 -13.30
C ALA A 469 -14.57 -5.35 -14.32
N GLN A 470 -14.58 -4.02 -14.25
CA GLN A 470 -13.71 -3.16 -15.07
C GLN A 470 -12.23 -3.56 -14.98
N VAL A 471 -11.83 -4.04 -13.80
CA VAL A 471 -10.46 -4.44 -13.50
C VAL A 471 -10.28 -5.93 -13.71
N TRP A 472 -11.09 -6.71 -12.99
CA TRP A 472 -10.87 -8.14 -12.84
C TRP A 472 -10.94 -8.88 -14.19
N ASN A 473 -11.94 -8.56 -15.01
CA ASN A 473 -12.14 -9.24 -16.30
C ASN A 473 -11.03 -8.91 -17.31
N LYS A 474 -10.47 -7.69 -17.26
CA LYS A 474 -9.36 -7.30 -18.15
C LYS A 474 -8.04 -7.93 -17.72
N MET A 475 -7.89 -8.20 -16.44
CA MET A 475 -6.71 -8.90 -15.92
C MET A 475 -6.78 -10.42 -16.15
N ARG A 476 -7.95 -10.98 -16.47
CA ARG A 476 -8.17 -12.41 -16.73
C ARG A 476 -9.12 -12.65 -17.91
N PRO A 477 -8.66 -12.41 -19.16
CA PRO A 477 -9.53 -12.46 -20.33
C PRO A 477 -10.07 -13.87 -20.65
N ASP A 478 -9.35 -14.92 -20.25
CA ASP A 478 -9.80 -16.31 -20.39
C ASP A 478 -10.63 -16.67 -19.16
N GLY A 479 -11.95 -16.48 -19.27
CA GLY A 479 -12.94 -16.67 -18.21
C GLY A 479 -13.06 -18.12 -17.72
N ASP A 480 -12.08 -18.59 -16.97
CA ASP A 480 -11.99 -19.95 -16.44
C ASP A 480 -13.00 -20.22 -15.30
N GLY A 481 -14.31 -20.11 -15.53
CA GLY A 481 -15.34 -20.67 -14.64
C GLY A 481 -15.39 -20.14 -13.19
N GLU A 482 -16.29 -20.71 -12.39
CA GLU A 482 -16.42 -20.44 -10.95
C GLU A 482 -15.16 -20.89 -10.19
N GLN A 483 -14.46 -19.97 -9.54
CA GLN A 483 -13.23 -20.33 -8.81
C GLN A 483 -13.17 -19.63 -7.45
N SER A 484 -13.09 -20.43 -6.39
CA SER A 484 -12.65 -19.98 -5.06
C SER A 484 -11.15 -20.23 -4.95
N TYR A 485 -10.37 -19.19 -4.68
CA TYR A 485 -8.97 -19.36 -4.32
C TYR A 485 -8.90 -19.68 -2.84
N GLY A 486 -8.18 -20.75 -2.49
CA GLY A 486 -8.07 -21.25 -1.13
C GLY A 486 -7.73 -20.13 -0.15
N THR A 487 -8.30 -20.20 1.05
CA THR A 487 -7.71 -19.49 2.19
C THR A 487 -6.35 -20.15 2.39
N ALA A 488 -5.24 -19.45 2.15
CA ALA A 488 -3.97 -19.94 2.68
C ALA A 488 -4.20 -20.14 4.18
N THR A 489 -4.26 -21.39 4.60
CA THR A 489 -4.64 -21.74 5.95
C THR A 489 -3.42 -21.44 6.81
N PRO A 490 -3.58 -20.89 8.01
CA PRO A 490 -2.40 -20.57 8.82
C PRO A 490 -1.65 -21.81 9.31
N GLU A 491 -2.17 -23.01 9.05
CA GLU A 491 -1.45 -24.28 9.12
C GLU A 491 -0.36 -24.43 8.05
N ASP A 492 -0.43 -23.70 6.93
CA ASP A 492 0.53 -23.72 5.81
C ASP A 492 1.86 -23.01 6.13
N TYR A 493 1.94 -22.33 7.28
CA TYR A 493 3.10 -21.53 7.72
C TYR A 493 3.67 -21.97 9.06
N LYS A 494 3.42 -23.23 9.48
CA LYS A 494 3.94 -23.81 10.73
C LYS A 494 5.46 -23.97 10.75
#